data_AF-A0A0J6S084-F1
#
_entry.id   AF-A0A0J6S084-F1
#
_cell.length_a   1.000
_cell.length_b   1.000
_cell.length_c   1.000
_cell.angle_alpha   90.00
_cell.angle_beta   90.00
_cell.angle_gamma   90.00
#
_symmetry.space_group_name_H-M   'P 1'
#
loop_
_entity.id
_entity.type
_entity.pdbx_description
1 polymer ?
#
loop_
_entity_poly.entity_id
_entity_poly.type
_entity_poly.pdbx_seq_one_letter_code
_entity_poly.pdbx_strand_id
1 'polypeptide(L)'
;MLASAAIVVLASLAVERAGPLVGAMIATLPLSAGPAYVFLALDHDAGFLRDSAVASLPAIAATALFIAAYAAMARRHGVAGALAAALATWIAAALLLGRLGGGVGAAAPVAVLVILACIAACRRLRAAGPAPARPGRRGDVLVRAVIVMVLVVAVVLA
;
A
#
# COMPACT_ATOMS: atom_id res chain seq x y z
N MET A 1 -3.65 14.56 14.46
CA MET A 1 -4.13 15.23 13.24
C MET A 1 -3.02 15.98 12.50
N LEU A 2 -2.47 17.06 13.05
CA LEU A 2 -1.35 17.80 12.42
C LEU A 2 -0.09 16.95 12.24
N ALA A 3 0.25 16.10 13.24
CA ALA A 3 1.42 15.22 13.17
C ALA A 3 1.31 14.19 12.02
N SER A 4 0.18 13.49 11.89
CA SER A 4 -0.05 12.49 10.85
C SER A 4 -0.03 13.13 9.45
N ALA A 5 -0.70 14.27 9.28
CA ALA A 5 -0.69 15.03 8.03
C ALA A 5 0.73 15.51 7.67
N ALA A 6 1.46 16.07 8.64
CA ALA A 6 2.85 16.49 8.44
C ALA A 6 3.75 15.31 8.06
N ILE A 7 3.60 14.15 8.69
CA ILE A 7 4.38 12.94 8.36
C ILE A 7 4.13 12.52 6.91
N VAL A 8 2.87 12.47 6.45
CA VAL A 8 2.57 12.02 5.08
C VAL A 8 3.05 13.04 4.04
N VAL A 9 2.91 14.34 4.34
CA VAL A 9 3.38 15.42 3.45
C VAL A 9 4.91 15.45 3.39
N LEU A 10 5.60 15.36 4.53
CA LEU A 10 7.05 15.30 4.60
C LEU A 10 7.60 14.04 3.94
N ALA A 11 6.97 12.88 4.16
CA ALA A 11 7.33 11.64 3.47
C ALA A 11 7.12 11.77 1.96
N SER A 12 6.01 12.36 1.52
CA SER A 12 5.72 12.61 0.10
C SER A 12 6.77 13.53 -0.55
N LEU A 13 7.15 14.61 0.13
CA LEU A 13 8.20 15.54 -0.31
C LEU A 13 9.58 14.88 -0.35
N ALA A 14 9.90 14.06 0.65
CA ALA A 14 11.17 13.34 0.72
C ALA A 14 11.28 12.28 -0.39
N VAL A 15 10.19 11.56 -0.68
CA VAL A 15 10.10 10.59 -1.78
C VAL A 15 10.36 11.23 -3.15
N GLU A 16 9.84 12.43 -3.37
CA GLU A 16 9.99 13.15 -4.64
C GLU A 16 11.39 13.72 -4.84
N ARG A 17 12.05 14.14 -3.76
CA ARG A 17 13.40 14.70 -3.80
C ARG A 17 14.50 13.64 -3.87
N ALA A 18 14.26 12.46 -3.31
CA ALA A 18 15.31 11.46 -3.11
C ALA A 18 15.34 10.35 -4.18
N GLY A 19 14.42 10.39 -5.14
CA GLY A 19 14.31 9.42 -6.21
C GLY A 19 13.62 8.11 -5.78
N PRO A 20 13.21 7.25 -6.73
CA PRO A 20 12.33 6.11 -6.46
C PRO A 20 12.86 5.12 -5.40
N LEU A 21 14.18 4.96 -5.32
CA LEU A 21 14.82 4.04 -4.38
C LEU A 21 14.75 4.55 -2.94
N VAL A 22 15.15 5.80 -2.69
CA VAL A 22 15.13 6.38 -1.34
C VAL A 22 13.70 6.65 -0.91
N GLY A 23 12.82 7.04 -1.84
CA GLY A 23 11.39 7.14 -1.57
C GLY A 23 10.77 5.81 -1.15
N ALA A 24 11.14 4.70 -1.80
CA ALA A 24 10.73 3.37 -1.36
C ALA A 24 11.27 3.04 0.03
N MET A 25 12.54 3.33 0.33
CA MET A 25 13.10 3.10 1.68
C MET A 25 12.35 3.88 2.76
N ILE A 26 12.09 5.17 2.54
CA ILE A 26 11.34 6.02 3.47
C ILE A 26 9.91 5.48 3.62
N ALA A 27 9.24 5.10 2.54
CA ALA A 27 7.89 4.54 2.58
C ALA A 27 7.82 3.20 3.32
N THR A 28 8.90 2.41 3.32
CA THR A 28 8.98 1.14 4.05
C THR A 28 9.37 1.27 5.52
N LEU A 29 9.80 2.46 5.97
CA LEU A 29 10.01 2.69 7.40
C LEU A 29 8.67 2.51 8.14
N PRO A 30 8.67 2.01 9.38
CA PRO A 30 7.46 1.79 10.17
C PRO A 30 6.87 3.10 10.72
N LEU A 31 6.84 4.15 9.89
CA LEU A 31 6.39 5.51 10.23
C LEU A 31 4.91 5.55 10.59
N SER A 32 4.12 4.66 9.98
CA SER A 32 2.68 4.57 10.21
C SER A 32 2.31 3.34 11.03
N ALA A 33 2.79 2.15 10.64
CA ALA A 33 2.47 0.91 11.34
C ALA A 33 3.05 0.86 12.76
N GLY A 34 4.28 1.34 12.96
CA GLY A 34 4.96 1.28 14.26
C GLY A 34 4.19 2.03 15.36
N PRO A 35 3.95 3.34 15.22
CA PRO A 35 3.15 4.09 16.19
C PRO A 35 1.74 3.53 16.37
N ALA A 36 1.08 3.09 15.29
CA ALA A 36 -0.26 2.51 15.37
C ALA A 36 -0.30 1.25 16.26
N TYR A 37 0.67 0.35 16.11
CA TYR A 37 0.77 -0.84 16.96
C TYR A 37 1.19 -0.51 18.40
N VAL A 38 1.97 0.55 18.63
CA VAL A 38 2.28 1.03 19.98
C VAL A 38 1.04 1.57 20.67
N PHE A 39 0.24 2.41 20.00
CA PHE A 39 -1.03 2.88 20.57
C PHE A 39 -1.99 1.72 20.85
N LEU A 40 -2.10 0.77 19.92
CA LEU A 40 -2.89 -0.44 20.15
C LEU A 40 -2.41 -1.25 21.35
N ALA A 41 -1.09 -1.38 21.56
CA ALA A 41 -0.53 -2.08 22.70
C ALA A 41 -0.75 -1.36 24.04
N LEU A 42 -0.97 -0.04 24.02
CA LEU A 42 -1.29 0.75 25.21
C LEU A 42 -2.78 0.65 25.57
N ASP A 43 -3.66 0.58 24.57
CA ASP A 43 -5.12 0.59 24.76
C ASP A 43 -5.75 -0.82 24.82
N HIS A 44 -5.09 -1.85 24.28
CA HIS A 44 -5.65 -3.19 24.12
C HIS A 44 -4.71 -4.29 24.62
N ASP A 45 -5.28 -5.46 24.95
CA ASP A 45 -4.52 -6.61 25.44
C ASP A 45 -3.68 -7.31 24.36
N ALA A 46 -2.74 -8.14 24.80
CA ALA A 46 -1.82 -8.85 23.92
C ALA A 46 -2.51 -9.81 22.94
N GLY A 47 -3.70 -10.33 23.27
CA GLY A 47 -4.49 -11.17 22.38
C GLY A 47 -5.00 -10.38 21.19
N PHE A 48 -5.60 -9.22 21.44
CA PHE A 48 -6.04 -8.30 20.40
C PHE A 48 -4.90 -7.86 19.48
N LEU A 49 -3.73 -7.56 20.06
CA LEU A 49 -2.55 -7.14 19.30
C LEU A 49 -2.05 -8.24 18.36
N ARG A 50 -2.01 -9.49 18.83
CA ARG A 50 -1.66 -10.66 18.03
C ARG A 50 -2.63 -10.86 16.88
N ASP A 51 -3.93 -10.79 17.15
CA ASP A 51 -4.95 -11.04 16.14
C ASP A 51 -4.97 -9.92 15.08
N SER A 52 -4.74 -8.67 15.49
CA SER A 52 -4.53 -7.53 14.58
C SER A 52 -3.30 -7.69 13.69
N ALA A 53 -2.19 -8.17 14.26
CA ALA A 53 -0.96 -8.46 13.52
C ALA A 53 -1.17 -9.57 12.48
N VAL A 54 -1.89 -10.64 12.83
CA VAL A 54 -2.22 -11.73 11.91
C VAL A 54 -3.13 -11.22 10.79
N ALA A 55 -4.16 -10.44 11.12
CA ALA A 55 -5.10 -9.89 10.13
C ALA A 55 -4.43 -8.92 9.13
N SER A 56 -3.31 -8.31 9.52
CA SER A 56 -2.54 -7.43 8.62
C SER A 56 -1.81 -8.18 7.50
N LEU A 57 -1.48 -9.47 7.68
CA LEU A 57 -0.75 -10.26 6.67
C LEU A 57 -1.55 -10.41 5.36
N PRO A 58 -2.84 -10.82 5.37
CA PRO A 58 -3.72 -10.76 4.21
C PRO A 58 -3.79 -9.39 3.54
N ALA A 59 -3.84 -8.31 4.32
CA ALA A 59 -3.94 -6.94 3.79
C ALA A 59 -2.66 -6.53 3.02
N ILE A 60 -1.48 -6.92 3.53
CA ILE A 60 -0.20 -6.70 2.85
C ILE A 60 -0.16 -7.47 1.52
N ALA A 61 -0.59 -8.73 1.52
CA ALA A 61 -0.66 -9.56 0.32
C ALA A 61 -1.65 -9.00 -0.73
N ALA A 62 -2.83 -8.55 -0.29
CA ALA A 62 -3.80 -7.87 -1.16
C ALA A 62 -3.22 -6.59 -1.76
N THR A 63 -2.42 -5.84 -1.00
CA THR A 63 -1.73 -4.63 -1.48
C THR A 63 -0.68 -4.94 -2.55
N ALA A 64 0.04 -6.06 -2.43
CA ALA A 64 0.95 -6.50 -3.49
C ALA A 64 0.20 -6.82 -4.79
N LEU A 65 -0.97 -7.48 -4.68
CA LEU A 65 -1.84 -7.78 -5.83
C LEU A 65 -2.41 -6.50 -6.46
N PHE A 66 -2.81 -5.52 -5.65
CA PHE A 66 -3.22 -4.20 -6.13
C PHE A 66 -2.13 -3.55 -7.00
N ILE A 67 -0.89 -3.52 -6.50
CA ILE A 67 0.23 -2.92 -7.22
C ILE A 67 0.49 -3.64 -8.54
N ALA A 68 0.49 -4.98 -8.53
CA ALA A 68 0.71 -5.78 -9.73
C ALA A 68 -0.42 -5.59 -10.77
N ALA A 69 -1.67 -5.60 -10.33
CA ALA A 69 -2.84 -5.36 -11.18
C ALA A 69 -2.83 -3.95 -11.79
N TYR A 70 -2.53 -2.94 -10.97
CA TYR A 70 -2.38 -1.57 -11.44
C TYR A 70 -1.26 -1.45 -12.47
N ALA A 71 -0.08 -2.02 -12.21
CA ALA A 71 1.06 -1.99 -13.12
C ALA A 71 0.76 -2.67 -14.47
N ALA A 72 0.00 -3.79 -14.45
CA ALA A 72 -0.43 -4.47 -15.66
C ALA A 72 -1.46 -3.65 -16.44
N MET A 73 -2.46 -3.09 -15.75
CA MET A 73 -3.60 -2.43 -16.38
C MET A 73 -3.26 -1.01 -16.88
N ALA A 74 -2.41 -0.28 -16.16
CA ALA A 74 -1.94 1.05 -16.53
C ALA A 74 -1.15 1.09 -17.85
N ARG A 75 -0.66 -0.07 -18.32
CA ARG A 75 -0.04 -0.19 -19.64
C ARG A 75 -1.03 -0.13 -20.80
N ARG A 76 -2.29 -0.49 -20.57
CA ARG A 76 -3.31 -0.66 -21.63
C ARG A 76 -4.52 0.25 -21.47
N HIS A 77 -4.78 0.77 -20.27
CA HIS A 77 -5.94 1.57 -19.94
C HIS A 77 -5.55 2.91 -19.31
N GLY A 78 -6.49 3.87 -19.31
CA GLY A 78 -6.33 5.12 -18.56
C GLY A 78 -6.23 4.90 -17.05
N VAL A 79 -5.71 5.91 -16.33
CA VAL A 79 -5.45 5.84 -14.88
C VAL A 79 -6.69 5.43 -14.09
N ALA A 80 -7.86 6.01 -14.38
CA ALA A 80 -9.10 5.70 -13.67
C ALA A 80 -9.51 4.22 -13.81
N GLY A 81 -9.44 3.67 -15.03
CA GLY A 81 -9.77 2.25 -15.28
C GLY A 81 -8.77 1.29 -14.63
N ALA A 82 -7.49 1.62 -14.69
CA ALA A 82 -6.45 0.84 -14.02
C ALA A 82 -6.60 0.87 -12.49
N LEU A 83 -6.94 2.02 -11.93
CA LEU A 83 -7.16 2.19 -10.49
C LEU A 83 -8.41 1.43 -10.02
N ALA A 84 -9.51 1.52 -10.76
CA ALA A 84 -10.75 0.80 -10.45
C ALA A 84 -10.53 -0.72 -10.47
N ALA A 85 -9.84 -1.24 -11.49
CA ALA A 85 -9.51 -2.66 -11.57
C ALA A 85 -8.57 -3.11 -10.43
N ALA A 86 -7.57 -2.30 -10.10
CA ALA A 86 -6.67 -2.57 -8.98
C ALA A 86 -7.41 -2.57 -7.63
N LEU A 87 -8.30 -1.60 -7.38
CA LEU A 87 -9.13 -1.53 -6.18
C LEU A 87 -10.06 -2.74 -6.08
N ALA A 88 -10.72 -3.13 -7.17
CA ALA A 88 -11.55 -4.33 -7.20
C ALA A 88 -10.74 -5.59 -6.87
N THR A 89 -9.53 -5.70 -7.42
CA THR A 89 -8.58 -6.79 -7.12
C THR A 89 -8.21 -6.80 -5.65
N TRP A 90 -7.95 -5.63 -5.07
CA TRP A 90 -7.62 -5.49 -3.65
C TRP A 90 -8.76 -5.91 -2.75
N ILE A 91 -9.99 -5.44 -3.01
CA ILE A 91 -11.17 -5.79 -2.22
C ILE A 91 -11.41 -7.30 -2.28
N ALA A 92 -11.39 -7.87 -3.48
CA ALA A 92 -11.56 -9.30 -3.66
C ALA A 92 -10.46 -10.10 -2.93
N ALA A 93 -9.20 -9.70 -3.06
CA ALA A 93 -8.08 -10.36 -2.40
C ALA A 93 -8.16 -10.24 -0.87
N ALA A 94 -8.47 -9.06 -0.33
CA ALA A 94 -8.61 -8.83 1.10
C ALA A 94 -9.73 -9.69 1.70
N LEU A 95 -10.89 -9.76 1.02
CA LEU A 95 -12.02 -10.60 1.44
C LEU A 95 -11.72 -12.10 1.36
N LEU A 96 -11.00 -12.54 0.32
CA LEU A 96 -10.67 -13.96 0.14
C LEU A 96 -9.55 -14.41 1.09
N LEU A 97 -8.47 -13.63 1.17
CA LEU A 97 -7.33 -13.94 2.03
C LEU A 97 -7.68 -13.78 3.51
N GLY A 98 -8.58 -12.86 3.86
CA GLY A 98 -9.09 -12.71 5.22
C GLY A 98 -9.90 -13.91 5.72
N ARG A 99 -10.42 -14.75 4.82
CA ARG A 99 -11.12 -16.00 5.17
C ARG A 99 -10.19 -17.18 5.43
N LEU A 100 -8.90 -17.07 5.09
CA LEU A 100 -7.91 -18.15 5.24
C LEU A 100 -7.48 -18.33 6.70
N GLY A 101 -8.44 -18.43 7.63
CA GLY A 101 -8.17 -18.62 9.07
C GLY A 101 -7.06 -19.66 9.32
N GLY A 102 -6.19 -19.38 10.30
CA GLY A 102 -5.02 -20.23 10.57
C GLY A 102 -3.84 -19.56 11.27
N GLY A 103 -4.03 -18.37 11.83
CA GLY A 103 -2.99 -17.65 12.56
C GLY A 103 -1.79 -17.28 11.69
N VAL A 104 -0.68 -16.95 12.34
CA VAL A 104 0.58 -16.57 11.66
C VAL A 104 1.10 -17.70 10.77
N GLY A 105 0.95 -18.97 11.20
CA GLY A 105 1.48 -20.14 10.51
C GLY A 105 0.92 -20.34 9.10
N ALA A 106 -0.36 -20.05 8.88
CA ALA A 106 -0.97 -20.12 7.55
C ALA A 106 -0.88 -18.78 6.79
N ALA A 107 -1.10 -17.65 7.48
CA ALA A 107 -1.18 -16.34 6.84
C ALA A 107 0.18 -15.85 6.31
N ALA A 108 1.27 -16.11 7.03
CA ALA A 108 2.61 -15.67 6.64
C ALA A 108 3.10 -16.32 5.34
N PRO A 109 3.11 -17.67 5.18
CA PRO A 109 3.58 -18.27 3.93
C PRO A 109 2.71 -17.89 2.75
N VAL A 110 1.39 -17.78 2.92
CA VAL A 110 0.49 -17.30 1.85
C VAL A 110 0.86 -15.88 1.43
N ALA A 111 1.06 -14.97 2.38
CA ALA A 111 1.46 -13.61 2.07
C ALA A 111 2.81 -13.55 1.34
N VAL A 112 3.81 -14.31 1.81
CA VAL A 112 5.12 -14.42 1.15
C VAL A 112 4.98 -14.94 -0.28
N LEU A 113 4.23 -16.03 -0.50
CA LEU A 113 4.03 -16.61 -1.83
C LEU A 113 3.34 -15.63 -2.78
N VAL A 114 2.30 -14.94 -2.31
CA VAL A 114 1.59 -13.90 -3.10
C VAL A 114 2.53 -12.76 -3.46
N ILE A 115 3.35 -12.28 -2.51
CA ILE A 115 4.32 -11.21 -2.76
C ILE A 115 5.37 -11.65 -3.78
N LEU A 116 5.94 -12.86 -3.63
CA LEU A 116 6.92 -13.41 -4.57
C LEU A 116 6.33 -13.57 -5.97
N ALA A 117 5.08 -14.05 -6.08
CA ALA A 117 4.36 -14.14 -7.34
C ALA A 117 4.15 -12.75 -7.98
N CYS A 118 3.77 -11.75 -7.19
CA CYS A 118 3.61 -10.36 -7.66
C CYS A 118 4.95 -9.78 -8.12
N ILE A 119 6.05 -10.02 -7.41
CA ILE A 119 7.39 -9.59 -7.81
C ILE A 119 7.76 -10.23 -9.15
N ALA A 120 7.55 -11.54 -9.30
CA ALA A 120 7.82 -12.25 -10.55
C ALA A 120 6.96 -11.71 -11.71
N ALA A 121 5.67 -11.45 -11.48
CA ALA A 121 4.77 -10.84 -12.46
C ALA A 121 5.24 -9.44 -12.87
N CYS A 122 5.57 -8.58 -11.90
CA CYS A 122 6.10 -7.25 -12.15
C CYS A 122 7.44 -7.26 -12.91
N ARG A 123 8.32 -8.24 -12.63
CA ARG A 123 9.57 -8.43 -13.39
C ARG A 123 9.28 -8.80 -14.84
N ARG A 124 8.32 -9.69 -15.10
CA ARG A 124 7.89 -10.05 -16.46
C ARG A 124 7.28 -8.85 -17.20
N LEU A 125 6.47 -8.04 -16.51
CA LEU A 125 5.88 -6.83 -17.08
C LEU A 125 6.94 -5.80 -17.47
N ARG A 126 8.01 -5.64 -16.67
CA ARG A 126 9.16 -4.78 -16.98
C ARG A 126 9.99 -5.31 -18.14
N ALA A 127 10.20 -6.63 -18.22
CA ALA A 127 10.92 -7.25 -19.33
C ALA A 127 10.18 -7.07 -20.67
N ALA A 128 8.85 -6.94 -20.64
CA ALA A 128 8.00 -6.73 -21.82
C ALA A 128 8.00 -5.28 -22.37
N GLY A 129 8.91 -4.42 -21.89
CA GLY A 129 9.16 -3.09 -22.44
C GLY A 129 9.16 -1.97 -21.37
N PRO A 130 9.85 -0.84 -21.65
CA PRO A 130 9.90 0.28 -20.74
C PRO A 130 8.50 0.85 -20.46
N ALA A 131 8.26 1.27 -19.21
CA ALA A 131 7.04 1.99 -18.88
C ALA A 131 7.02 3.34 -19.62
N PRO A 132 5.87 3.78 -20.13
CA PRO A 132 5.76 5.09 -20.79
C PRO A 132 6.16 6.19 -19.78
N ALA A 133 7.23 6.92 -20.11
CA ALA A 133 7.70 8.03 -19.30
C ALA A 133 6.71 9.19 -19.42
N ARG A 134 6.00 9.52 -18.34
CA ARG A 134 5.29 10.80 -18.24
C ARG A 134 6.27 11.84 -17.69
N PRO A 135 6.45 13.00 -18.36
CA PRO A 135 7.25 14.08 -17.78
C PRO A 135 6.59 14.51 -16.46
N GLY A 136 7.36 14.46 -15.37
CA GLY A 136 6.88 14.80 -14.04
C GLY A 136 6.40 16.24 -14.00
N ARG A 137 5.11 16.45 -13.75
CA ARG A 137 4.53 17.80 -13.68
C ARG A 137 4.55 18.22 -12.22
N ARG A 138 5.05 19.42 -11.93
CA ARG A 138 5.12 19.96 -10.54
C ARG A 138 3.76 19.96 -9.81
N GLY A 139 2.65 19.94 -10.56
CA GLY A 139 1.29 19.83 -10.02
C GLY A 139 0.93 18.43 -9.48
N ASP A 140 1.67 17.37 -9.84
CA ASP A 140 1.38 16.01 -9.37
C ASP A 140 1.63 15.86 -7.86
N VAL A 141 2.59 16.62 -7.33
CA VAL A 141 2.87 16.73 -5.88
C VAL A 141 1.64 17.27 -5.15
N LEU A 142 1.09 18.37 -5.68
CA LEU A 142 -0.03 19.08 -5.08
C LEU A 142 -1.30 18.22 -5.15
N VAL A 143 -1.56 17.59 -6.29
CA VAL A 143 -2.69 16.67 -6.46
C VAL A 143 -2.57 15.49 -5.50
N ARG A 144 -1.38 14.89 -5.36
CA ARG A 144 -1.15 13.79 -4.41
C ARG A 144 -1.37 14.24 -2.97
N ALA A 145 -0.85 15.41 -2.59
CA ALA A 145 -1.05 15.98 -1.25
C ALA A 145 -2.52 16.27 -0.97
N VAL A 146 -3.26 16.85 -1.93
CA VAL A 146 -4.69 17.13 -1.79
C VAL A 146 -5.50 15.84 -1.64
N ILE A 147 -5.25 14.82 -2.46
CA ILE A 147 -5.95 13.53 -2.37
C ILE A 147 -5.75 12.91 -0.98
N VAL A 148 -4.49 12.88 -0.50
CA VAL A 148 -4.17 12.38 0.83
C VAL A 148 -4.91 13.17 1.91
N MET A 149 -4.87 14.51 1.85
CA MET A 149 -5.49 15.35 2.88
C MET A 149 -7.01 15.23 2.88
N VAL A 150 -7.65 15.13 1.70
CA VAL A 150 -9.09 14.88 1.60
C VAL A 150 -9.46 13.54 2.21
N LEU A 151 -8.69 12.48 1.93
CA LEU A 151 -8.92 11.16 2.53
C LEU A 151 -8.79 11.21 4.06
N VAL A 152 -7.74 11.86 4.57
CA VAL A 152 -7.53 12.01 6.01
C VAL A 152 -8.69 12.76 6.65
N VAL A 153 -9.12 13.88 6.06
CA VAL A 153 -10.27 14.65 6.57
C VAL A 153 -11.55 13.81 6.55
N ALA A 154 -11.81 13.08 5.47
CA ALA A 154 -13.00 12.23 5.35
C ALA A 154 -13.03 11.12 6.42
N VAL A 155 -11.90 10.45 6.66
CA VAL A 155 -11.79 9.39 7.69
C VAL A 155 -11.92 9.95 9.10
N VAL A 156 -11.47 11.18 9.34
CA VAL A 156 -11.53 11.81 10.67
C VAL A 156 -12.93 12.34 11.00
N LEU A 157 -13.69 12.72 9.98
CA LEU A 157 -15.05 13.25 10.14
C LEU A 157 -16.14 12.17 10.06
N ALA A 158 -15.81 10.95 9.64
CA ALA A 158 -16.70 9.79 9.63
C ALA A 158 -16.65 9.05 10.98
#